data_AF-A0A2E2ED96-F1
#
_entry.id   AF-A0A2E2ED96-F1
#
_cell.length_a   1.000
_cell.length_b   1.000
_cell.length_c   1.000
_cell.angle_alpha   90.00
_cell.angle_beta   90.00
_cell.angle_gamma   90.00
#
_symmetry.space_group_name_H-M   'P 1'
#
loop_
_entity.id
_entity.type
_entity.pdbx_description
1 polymer ?
#
loop_
_entity_poly.entity_id
_entity_poly.type
_entity_poly.pdbx_seq_one_letter_code
_entity_poly.pdbx_strand_id
1 'polypeptide(L)'
;MSEANLEKIRLDTKLLEEELYNGESLIYSSENFDRKLKEAISSEVEKQNILRQKIVQLKKRYQQLQYSISKSKDHLKALKTKTQNYQLTKDHHELLIKKLPIKSLMVKNNLLELEAKISTLGSEIKERETLYLVLKSLIQTAQANDFQGVTWKVKLASSDKGIGARLCLENLSFVDKDLKELFLPLIMTFNESFRDSKISFETYSKRDKAIIFSLDFKIKLTYSEKTTILELP
;
A
#
# COMPACT_ATOMS: atom_id res chain seq x y z
N MET A 1 19.41 22.98 97.64
CA MET A 1 18.73 22.07 96.69
C MET A 1 19.06 20.65 97.09
N SER A 2 18.09 19.73 97.12
CA SER A 2 18.33 18.30 97.39
C SER A 2 18.87 17.61 96.13
N GLU A 3 19.71 16.57 96.31
CA GLU A 3 20.23 15.75 95.20
C GLU A 3 19.11 15.19 94.31
N ALA A 4 17.97 14.83 94.90
CA ALA A 4 16.80 14.37 94.17
C ALA A 4 16.24 15.40 93.18
N ASN A 5 16.30 16.71 93.49
CA ASN A 5 15.85 17.75 92.58
C ASN A 5 16.84 17.97 91.42
N LEU A 6 18.15 17.82 91.67
CA LEU A 6 19.17 17.91 90.63
C LEU A 6 19.07 16.73 89.65
N GLU A 7 18.83 15.51 90.15
CA GLU A 7 18.67 14.34 89.29
C GLU A 7 17.39 14.42 88.45
N LYS A 8 16.29 14.95 89.01
CA LYS A 8 15.06 15.20 88.25
C LYS A 8 15.30 16.16 87.08
N ILE A 9 15.94 17.31 87.34
CA ILE A 9 16.28 18.29 86.30
C ILE A 9 17.18 17.66 85.22
N ARG A 10 18.13 16.80 85.62
CA ARG A 10 19.01 16.10 84.67
C ARG A 10 18.23 15.15 83.76
N LEU A 11 17.28 14.40 84.31
CA LEU A 11 16.42 13.49 83.54
C LEU A 11 15.49 14.26 82.60
N ASP A 12 14.86 15.34 83.08
CA ASP A 12 14.00 16.20 82.27
C ASP A 12 14.79 16.83 81.10
N THR A 13 16.03 17.26 81.35
CA THR A 13 16.92 17.81 80.31
C THR A 13 17.26 16.77 79.25
N LYS A 14 17.59 15.54 79.65
CA LYS A 14 17.87 14.44 78.71
C LYS A 14 16.65 14.09 77.86
N LEU A 15 15.46 14.09 78.46
CA LEU A 15 14.22 13.84 77.73
C LEU A 15 13.95 14.93 76.69
N LEU A 16 14.18 16.19 77.04
CA LEU A 16 14.08 17.31 76.08
C LEU A 16 15.12 17.23 74.96
N GLU A 17 16.35 16.78 75.25
CA GLU A 17 17.38 16.54 74.23
C GLU A 17 16.97 15.43 73.25
N GLU A 18 16.41 14.32 73.75
CA GLU A 18 15.89 13.24 72.92
C GLU A 18 14.69 13.69 72.07
N GLU A 19 13.76 14.45 72.63
CA GLU A 19 12.62 15.02 71.90
C GLU A 19 13.08 16.00 70.80
N LEU A 20 14.08 16.84 71.09
CA LEU A 20 14.65 17.75 70.10
C LEU A 20 15.29 16.97 68.94
N TYR A 21 16.11 15.96 69.24
CA TYR A 21 16.76 15.13 68.22
C TYR A 21 15.74 14.40 67.34
N ASN A 22 14.70 13.83 67.95
CA ASN A 22 13.61 13.19 67.23
C ASN A 22 12.84 14.20 66.36
N GLY A 23 12.61 15.41 66.87
CA GLY A 23 12.01 16.51 66.11
C GLY A 23 12.82 16.91 64.88
N GLU A 24 14.14 17.08 65.02
CA GLU A 24 15.04 17.39 63.91
C GLU A 24 15.04 16.27 62.85
N SER A 25 15.07 15.00 63.28
CA SER A 25 15.00 13.86 62.38
C SER A 25 13.67 13.80 61.60
N LEU A 26 12.56 14.15 62.25
CA LEU A 26 11.23 14.21 61.60
C LEU A 26 11.17 15.34 60.56
N ILE A 27 11.70 16.52 60.88
CA ILE A 27 11.79 17.65 59.95
C ILE A 27 12.61 17.24 58.72
N TYR A 28 13.80 16.67 58.92
CA TYR A 28 14.65 16.22 57.82
C TYR A 28 14.00 15.15 56.94
N SER A 29 13.26 14.22 57.55
CA SER A 29 12.47 13.23 56.82
C SER A 29 11.34 13.88 56.00
N SER A 30 10.64 14.86 56.58
CA SER A 30 9.57 15.60 55.92
C SER A 30 10.10 16.41 54.72
N GLU A 31 11.20 17.13 54.88
CA GLU A 31 11.83 17.90 53.79
C GLU A 31 12.28 17.00 52.64
N ASN A 32 12.83 15.82 52.96
CA ASN A 32 13.19 14.84 51.95
C ASN A 32 11.98 14.27 51.21
N PHE A 33 10.88 14.02 51.92
CA PHE A 33 9.63 13.60 51.31
C PHE A 33 9.07 14.68 50.38
N ASP A 34 9.04 15.93 50.83
CA ASP A 34 8.56 17.07 50.04
C ASP A 34 9.39 17.28 48.78
N ARG A 35 10.72 17.11 48.86
CA ARG A 35 11.60 17.18 47.70
C ARG A 35 11.26 16.09 46.67
N LYS A 36 11.12 14.84 47.10
CA LYS A 36 10.74 13.72 46.22
C LYS A 36 9.36 13.94 45.59
N LEU A 37 8.41 14.48 46.37
CA LEU A 37 7.07 14.79 45.89
C LEU A 37 7.11 15.88 44.81
N LYS A 38 7.89 16.95 45.01
CA LYS A 38 8.09 18.02 44.03
C LYS A 38 8.70 17.50 42.73
N GLU A 39 9.71 16.64 42.82
CA GLU A 39 10.32 16.00 41.65
C GLU A 39 9.31 15.13 40.88
N ALA A 40 8.52 14.32 41.59
CA ALA A 40 7.48 13.50 40.99
C ALA A 40 6.40 14.34 40.29
N ILE A 41 5.92 15.42 40.94
CA ILE A 41 4.95 16.35 40.35
C ILE A 41 5.55 17.03 39.11
N SER A 42 6.80 17.48 39.17
CA SER A 42 7.46 18.14 38.04
C SER A 42 7.57 17.20 36.83
N SER A 43 7.98 15.94 37.05
CA SER A 43 8.03 14.91 36.01
C SER A 43 6.65 14.64 35.41
N GLU A 44 5.61 14.59 36.23
CA GLU A 44 4.25 14.35 35.75
C GLU A 44 3.71 15.52 34.93
N VAL A 45 3.99 16.76 35.33
CA VAL A 45 3.65 17.96 34.56
C VAL A 45 4.36 17.96 33.20
N GLU A 46 5.62 17.54 33.15
CA GLU A 46 6.36 17.42 31.88
C GLU A 46 5.73 16.37 30.95
N LYS A 47 5.38 15.19 31.47
CA LYS A 47 4.67 14.16 30.70
C LYS A 47 3.32 14.68 30.17
N GLN A 48 2.56 15.41 30.99
CA GLN A 48 1.30 16.00 30.56
C GLN A 48 1.51 17.02 29.42
N ASN A 49 2.57 17.82 29.46
CA ASN A 49 2.89 18.75 28.38
C ASN A 49 3.24 18.01 27.07
N ILE A 50 4.02 16.93 27.13
CA ILE A 50 4.32 16.09 25.98
C ILE A 50 3.03 15.49 25.39
N LEU A 51 2.13 14.99 26.24
CA LEU A 51 0.83 14.45 25.81
C LEU A 51 -0.03 15.52 25.15
N ARG A 52 -0.08 16.73 25.69
CA ARG A 52 -0.79 17.88 25.08
C ARG A 52 -0.26 18.19 23.68
N GLN A 53 1.07 18.20 23.50
CA GLN A 53 1.68 18.41 22.18
C GLN A 53 1.31 17.29 21.20
N LYS A 54 1.33 16.02 21.64
CA LYS A 54 0.89 14.87 20.82
C LYS A 54 -0.58 14.99 20.43
N ILE A 55 -1.45 15.42 21.33
CA ILE A 55 -2.88 15.65 21.03
C ILE A 55 -3.05 16.73 19.95
N VAL A 56 -2.30 17.83 20.03
CA VAL A 56 -2.34 18.89 19.00
C VAL A 56 -1.89 18.35 17.63
N GLN A 57 -0.81 17.58 17.59
CA GLN A 57 -0.33 16.94 16.35
C GLN A 57 -1.38 15.95 15.78
N LEU A 58 -2.00 15.13 16.63
CA LEU A 58 -3.05 14.21 16.22
C LEU A 58 -4.29 14.94 15.68
N LYS A 59 -4.73 16.03 16.33
CA LYS A 59 -5.82 16.87 15.82
C LYS A 59 -5.51 17.42 14.43
N LYS A 60 -4.28 17.91 14.20
CA LYS A 60 -3.84 18.39 12.89
C LYS A 60 -3.87 17.29 11.83
N ARG A 61 -3.36 16.09 12.15
CA ARG A 61 -3.41 14.93 11.25
C ARG A 61 -4.84 14.50 10.93
N TYR A 62 -5.73 14.51 11.93
CA TYR A 62 -7.14 14.19 11.76
C TYR A 62 -7.83 15.16 10.80
N GLN A 63 -7.59 16.47 10.94
CA GLN A 63 -8.11 17.49 10.01
C GLN A 63 -7.61 17.28 8.57
N GLN A 64 -6.31 16.96 8.39
CA GLN A 64 -5.74 16.64 7.08
C GLN A 64 -6.38 15.38 6.46
N LEU A 65 -6.65 14.36 7.28
CA LEU A 65 -7.32 13.15 6.84
C LEU A 65 -8.76 13.42 6.42
N GLN A 66 -9.51 14.21 7.21
CA GLN A 66 -10.87 14.61 6.84
C GLN A 66 -10.90 15.38 5.52
N TYR A 67 -9.97 16.32 5.32
CA TYR A 67 -9.85 17.04 4.06
C TYR A 67 -9.57 16.10 2.88
N SER A 68 -8.67 15.13 3.07
CA SER A 68 -8.32 14.13 2.05
C SER A 68 -9.50 13.21 1.72
N ILE A 69 -10.27 12.79 2.73
CA ILE A 69 -11.50 12.00 2.55
C ILE A 69 -12.56 12.81 1.79
N SER A 70 -12.74 14.10 2.11
CA SER A 70 -13.66 14.98 1.38
C SER A 70 -13.29 15.06 -0.10
N LYS A 71 -12.00 15.31 -0.39
CA LYS A 71 -11.48 15.38 -1.76
C LYS A 71 -11.65 14.06 -2.52
N SER A 72 -11.40 12.93 -1.85
CA SER A 72 -11.63 11.59 -2.41
C SER A 72 -13.12 11.34 -2.70
N LYS A 73 -14.02 11.78 -1.82
CA LYS A 73 -15.47 11.68 -2.02
C LYS A 73 -15.94 12.51 -3.22
N ASP A 74 -15.37 13.69 -3.42
CA ASP A 74 -15.66 14.53 -4.59
C ASP A 74 -15.12 13.89 -5.88
N HIS A 75 -13.94 13.28 -5.85
CA HIS A 75 -13.41 12.48 -6.97
C HIS A 75 -14.28 11.24 -7.26
N LEU A 76 -14.79 10.56 -6.24
CA LEU A 76 -15.71 9.42 -6.40
C LEU A 76 -17.04 9.86 -7.00
N LYS A 77 -17.58 11.02 -6.61
CA LYS A 77 -18.77 11.58 -7.26
C LYS A 77 -18.51 11.89 -8.73
N ALA A 78 -17.40 12.56 -9.05
CA ALA A 78 -17.02 12.87 -10.43
C ALA A 78 -16.81 11.59 -11.27
N LEU A 79 -16.22 10.55 -10.68
CA LEU A 79 -16.08 9.24 -11.30
C LEU A 79 -17.45 8.59 -11.55
N LYS A 80 -18.36 8.56 -10.56
CA LYS A 80 -19.72 8.02 -10.75
C LYS A 80 -20.47 8.73 -11.89
N THR A 81 -20.35 10.05 -12.01
CA THR A 81 -20.95 10.81 -13.11
C THR A 81 -20.33 10.44 -14.46
N LYS A 82 -18.99 10.25 -14.52
CA LYS A 82 -18.32 9.72 -15.71
C LYS A 82 -18.74 8.29 -16.04
N THR A 83 -18.90 7.42 -15.04
CA THR A 83 -19.34 6.03 -15.23
C THR A 83 -20.77 5.95 -15.74
N GLN A 84 -21.69 6.79 -15.25
CA GLN A 84 -23.06 6.87 -15.80
C GLN A 84 -23.07 7.32 -17.27
N ASN A 85 -22.26 8.31 -17.63
CA ASN A 85 -22.12 8.73 -19.03
C ASN A 85 -21.46 7.63 -19.89
N TYR A 86 -20.53 6.86 -19.33
CA TYR A 86 -19.93 5.70 -19.98
C TYR A 86 -20.93 4.55 -20.16
N GLN A 87 -21.82 4.32 -19.20
CA GLN A 87 -22.89 3.31 -19.29
C GLN A 87 -23.87 3.66 -20.42
N LEU A 88 -24.29 4.93 -20.51
CA LEU A 88 -25.16 5.40 -21.61
C LEU A 88 -24.50 5.27 -22.99
N THR A 89 -23.19 5.52 -23.09
CA THR A 89 -22.44 5.30 -24.34
C THR A 89 -22.20 3.81 -24.62
N LYS A 90 -22.04 2.98 -23.59
CA LYS A 90 -21.92 1.52 -23.70
C LYS A 90 -23.22 0.88 -24.18
N ASP A 91 -24.36 1.27 -23.64
CA ASP A 91 -25.68 0.77 -24.06
C ASP A 91 -25.98 1.16 -25.52
N HIS A 92 -25.53 2.35 -25.94
CA HIS A 92 -25.59 2.79 -27.35
C HIS A 92 -24.61 2.03 -28.26
N HIS A 93 -23.46 1.60 -27.73
CA HIS A 93 -22.48 0.77 -28.45
C HIS A 93 -22.86 -0.71 -28.52
N GLU A 94 -23.49 -1.28 -27.49
CA GLU A 94 -23.94 -2.69 -27.50
C GLU A 94 -25.03 -2.94 -28.55
N LEU A 95 -25.86 -1.94 -28.86
CA LEU A 95 -26.78 -1.97 -30.00
C LEU A 95 -26.06 -2.02 -31.36
N LEU A 96 -24.85 -1.47 -31.45
CA LEU A 96 -24.04 -1.43 -32.68
C LEU A 96 -23.11 -2.65 -32.84
N ILE A 97 -22.76 -3.36 -31.76
CA ILE A 97 -21.71 -4.39 -31.75
C ILE A 97 -22.20 -5.80 -32.12
N LYS A 98 -23.51 -6.08 -32.16
CA LYS A 98 -24.06 -7.42 -32.46
C LYS A 98 -23.75 -8.00 -33.87
N LYS A 99 -22.88 -7.40 -34.68
CA LYS A 99 -22.54 -7.88 -36.04
C LYS A 99 -21.09 -7.68 -36.53
N LEU A 100 -20.04 -7.76 -35.70
CA LEU A 100 -18.68 -7.66 -36.26
C LEU A 100 -17.67 -8.72 -35.81
N PRO A 101 -16.85 -9.24 -36.76
CA PRO A 101 -15.92 -10.34 -36.57
C PRO A 101 -14.73 -9.90 -35.71
N ILE A 102 -13.99 -10.89 -35.19
CA ILE A 102 -12.79 -10.79 -34.35
C ILE A 102 -12.00 -9.50 -34.65
N LYS A 103 -12.18 -8.47 -33.80
CA LYS A 103 -11.46 -7.19 -33.91
C LYS A 103 -10.07 -7.38 -33.29
N SER A 104 -9.06 -7.60 -34.12
CA SER A 104 -7.65 -7.47 -33.71
C SER A 104 -7.33 -5.99 -33.54
N LEU A 105 -7.05 -5.55 -32.31
CA LEU A 105 -6.68 -4.17 -32.01
C LEU A 105 -5.17 -4.08 -31.76
N MET A 106 -4.51 -3.08 -32.35
CA MET A 106 -3.08 -2.81 -32.11
C MET A 106 -2.90 -1.50 -31.35
N VAL A 107 -1.99 -1.47 -30.39
CA VAL A 107 -1.60 -0.29 -29.60
C VAL A 107 -0.10 -0.16 -29.61
N LYS A 108 0.43 1.07 -29.71
CA LYS A 108 1.86 1.35 -29.69
C LYS A 108 2.16 2.50 -28.74
N ASN A 109 3.11 2.32 -27.82
CA ASN A 109 3.69 3.37 -26.98
C ASN A 109 2.69 4.30 -26.24
N ASN A 110 1.44 3.88 -26.01
CA ASN A 110 0.42 4.69 -25.36
C ASN A 110 -0.39 3.85 -24.35
N LEU A 111 -0.08 4.02 -23.06
CA LEU A 111 -0.74 3.27 -21.98
C LEU A 111 -2.22 3.65 -21.81
N LEU A 112 -2.60 4.91 -22.04
CA LEU A 112 -3.99 5.35 -21.96
C LEU A 112 -4.84 4.73 -23.08
N GLU A 113 -4.28 4.68 -24.28
CA GLU A 113 -4.91 4.00 -25.42
C GLU A 113 -5.01 2.49 -25.20
N LEU A 114 -4.01 1.89 -24.53
CA LEU A 114 -4.03 0.47 -24.17
C LEU A 114 -5.17 0.15 -23.20
N GLU A 115 -5.33 0.96 -22.14
CA GLU A 115 -6.41 0.82 -21.17
C GLU A 115 -7.79 0.94 -21.84
N ALA A 116 -7.97 1.96 -22.69
CA ALA A 116 -9.22 2.16 -23.43
C ALA A 116 -9.53 1.02 -24.42
N LYS A 117 -8.50 0.42 -25.03
CA LYS A 117 -8.70 -0.71 -25.95
C LYS A 117 -8.95 -2.03 -25.22
N ILE A 118 -8.35 -2.24 -24.06
CA ILE A 118 -8.66 -3.42 -23.23
C ILE A 118 -10.06 -3.31 -22.65
N SER A 119 -10.51 -2.11 -22.24
CA SER A 119 -11.86 -1.93 -21.69
C SER A 119 -12.97 -2.26 -22.69
N THR A 120 -12.67 -2.25 -23.99
CA THR A 120 -13.63 -2.58 -25.06
C THR A 120 -13.55 -4.03 -25.55
N LEU A 121 -12.70 -4.87 -24.97
CA LEU A 121 -12.47 -6.27 -25.38
C LEU A 121 -13.07 -7.28 -24.39
N GLY A 122 -13.65 -8.36 -24.93
CA GLY A 122 -14.23 -9.45 -24.13
C GLY A 122 -15.48 -9.03 -23.33
N SER A 123 -16.13 -10.02 -22.72
CA SER A 123 -17.33 -9.82 -21.88
C SER A 123 -16.97 -9.54 -20.43
N GLU A 124 -15.97 -10.23 -19.89
CA GLU A 124 -15.66 -10.25 -18.46
C GLU A 124 -14.79 -9.05 -18.02
N ILE A 125 -15.19 -8.39 -16.93
CA ILE A 125 -14.44 -7.26 -16.36
C ILE A 125 -13.11 -7.74 -15.77
N LYS A 126 -13.12 -8.85 -15.04
CA LYS A 126 -11.94 -9.40 -14.37
C LYS A 126 -10.82 -9.79 -15.35
N GLU A 127 -11.17 -10.32 -16.52
CA GLU A 127 -10.19 -10.68 -17.55
C GLU A 127 -9.49 -9.43 -18.10
N ARG A 128 -10.26 -8.37 -18.36
CA ARG A 128 -9.74 -7.07 -18.82
C ARG A 128 -8.80 -6.44 -17.81
N GLU A 129 -9.20 -6.40 -16.54
CA GLU A 129 -8.39 -5.83 -15.46
C GLU A 129 -7.08 -6.61 -15.27
N THR A 130 -7.17 -7.94 -15.25
CA THR A 130 -6.00 -8.83 -15.14
C THR A 130 -5.04 -8.63 -16.31
N LEU A 131 -5.57 -8.64 -17.54
CA LEU A 131 -4.77 -8.45 -18.75
C LEU A 131 -4.06 -7.09 -18.76
N TYR A 132 -4.78 -6.02 -18.40
CA TYR A 132 -4.21 -4.68 -18.33
C TYR A 132 -3.12 -4.62 -17.27
N LEU A 133 -3.33 -5.18 -16.09
CA LEU A 133 -2.33 -5.17 -15.01
C LEU A 133 -1.05 -5.90 -15.41
N VAL A 134 -1.17 -7.08 -16.04
CA VAL A 134 -0.02 -7.85 -16.54
C VAL A 134 0.74 -7.05 -17.60
N LEU A 135 0.04 -6.54 -18.62
CA LEU A 135 0.66 -5.78 -19.71
C LEU A 135 1.33 -4.49 -19.21
N LYS A 136 0.63 -3.74 -18.34
CA LYS A 136 1.14 -2.51 -17.74
C LYS A 136 2.42 -2.77 -16.96
N SER A 137 2.43 -3.81 -16.13
CA SER A 137 3.61 -4.15 -15.32
C SER A 137 4.79 -4.53 -16.20
N LEU A 138 4.60 -5.36 -17.24
CA LEU A 138 5.67 -5.71 -18.18
C LEU A 138 6.24 -4.48 -18.90
N ILE A 139 5.38 -3.57 -19.35
CA ILE A 139 5.78 -2.32 -20.01
C ILE A 139 6.54 -1.41 -19.04
N GLN A 140 6.02 -1.23 -17.82
CA GLN A 140 6.64 -0.39 -16.81
C GLN A 140 7.99 -0.94 -16.34
N THR A 141 8.12 -2.26 -16.18
CA THR A 141 9.42 -2.90 -15.89
C THR A 141 10.43 -2.63 -17.00
N ALA A 142 10.02 -2.70 -18.27
CA ALA A 142 10.91 -2.36 -19.38
C ALA A 142 11.31 -0.86 -19.36
N GLN A 143 10.37 0.04 -19.07
CA GLN A 143 10.64 1.48 -19.03
C GLN A 143 11.50 1.90 -17.83
N ALA A 144 11.37 1.24 -16.68
CA ALA A 144 12.07 1.59 -15.44
C ALA A 144 13.55 1.17 -15.42
N ASN A 145 13.99 0.32 -16.35
CA ASN A 145 15.37 -0.17 -16.40
C ASN A 145 16.23 0.55 -17.46
N ASP A 146 15.89 1.81 -17.78
CA ASP A 146 16.69 2.75 -18.60
C ASP A 146 17.19 2.22 -19.95
N PHE A 147 16.49 1.26 -20.54
CA PHE A 147 16.78 0.82 -21.90
C PHE A 147 16.53 1.99 -22.88
N GLN A 148 17.58 2.44 -23.56
CA GLN A 148 17.51 3.60 -24.45
C GLN A 148 16.50 3.37 -25.59
N GLY A 149 15.45 4.19 -25.62
CA GLY A 149 14.50 4.22 -26.74
C GLY A 149 13.59 3.00 -26.86
N VAL A 150 13.30 2.31 -25.74
CA VAL A 150 12.36 1.17 -25.76
C VAL A 150 11.03 1.59 -26.32
N THR A 151 10.59 0.82 -27.32
CA THR A 151 9.26 0.92 -27.87
C THR A 151 8.53 -0.38 -27.63
N TRP A 152 7.21 -0.31 -27.56
CA TRP A 152 6.38 -1.47 -27.34
C TRP A 152 5.13 -1.41 -28.21
N LYS A 153 4.70 -2.58 -28.65
CA LYS A 153 3.46 -2.78 -29.39
C LYS A 153 2.67 -3.92 -28.77
N VAL A 154 1.37 -3.71 -28.57
CA VAL A 154 0.46 -4.75 -28.10
C VAL A 154 -0.55 -5.05 -29.21
N LYS A 155 -0.70 -6.32 -29.55
CA LYS A 155 -1.84 -6.82 -30.35
C LYS A 155 -2.80 -7.52 -29.40
N LEU A 156 -4.05 -7.08 -29.37
CA LEU A 156 -5.09 -7.63 -28.53
C LEU A 156 -6.10 -8.40 -29.40
N ALA A 157 -6.58 -9.52 -28.89
CA ALA A 157 -7.63 -10.32 -29.51
C ALA A 157 -8.56 -10.88 -28.43
N SER A 158 -9.86 -10.93 -28.71
CA SER A 158 -10.87 -11.55 -27.86
C SER A 158 -11.61 -12.64 -28.63
N SER A 159 -12.03 -13.66 -27.89
CA SER A 159 -12.90 -14.75 -28.37
C SER A 159 -13.91 -15.10 -27.29
N ASP A 160 -14.88 -15.94 -27.61
CA ASP A 160 -15.86 -16.44 -26.64
C ASP A 160 -15.22 -17.26 -25.50
N LYS A 161 -13.96 -17.70 -25.68
CA LYS A 161 -13.20 -18.50 -24.70
C LYS A 161 -12.24 -17.67 -23.83
N GLY A 162 -12.21 -16.35 -24.00
CA GLY A 162 -11.36 -15.43 -23.24
C GLY A 162 -10.57 -14.45 -24.11
N ILE A 163 -9.64 -13.74 -23.48
CA ILE A 163 -8.87 -12.64 -24.07
C ILE A 163 -7.38 -13.01 -24.17
N GLY A 164 -6.73 -12.59 -25.26
CA GLY A 164 -5.29 -12.73 -25.46
C GLY A 164 -4.62 -11.42 -25.88
N ALA A 165 -3.35 -11.30 -25.53
CA ALA A 165 -2.48 -10.22 -25.95
C ALA A 165 -1.12 -10.73 -26.41
N ARG A 166 -0.55 -10.09 -27.42
CA ARG A 166 0.86 -10.19 -27.77
C ARG A 166 1.53 -8.85 -27.55
N LEU A 167 2.38 -8.75 -26.54
CA LEU A 167 3.24 -7.60 -26.27
C LEU A 167 4.61 -7.87 -26.90
N CYS A 168 5.07 -6.96 -27.74
CA CYS A 168 6.42 -6.98 -28.29
C CYS A 168 7.14 -5.73 -27.81
N LEU A 169 8.21 -5.93 -27.06
CA LEU A 169 9.17 -4.91 -26.67
C LEU A 169 10.29 -4.89 -27.71
N GLU A 170 10.58 -3.73 -28.27
CA GLU A 170 11.58 -3.48 -29.29
C GLU A 170 12.60 -2.45 -28.79
N ASN A 171 13.79 -2.44 -29.40
CA ASN A 171 14.94 -1.63 -28.97
C ASN A 171 15.40 -1.96 -27.55
N LEU A 172 15.26 -3.23 -27.18
CA LEU A 172 15.94 -3.76 -26.00
C LEU A 172 17.42 -3.91 -26.37
N SER A 173 18.34 -3.61 -25.47
CA SER A 173 19.77 -3.85 -25.69
C SER A 173 20.38 -4.36 -24.40
N PHE A 174 20.14 -5.63 -24.11
CA PHE A 174 20.57 -6.27 -22.86
C PHE A 174 21.04 -7.71 -23.06
N VAL A 175 21.65 -8.29 -22.03
CA VAL A 175 22.26 -9.63 -22.02
C VAL A 175 21.33 -10.63 -21.32
N ASP A 176 21.46 -11.92 -21.61
CA ASP A 176 20.61 -13.00 -21.06
C ASP A 176 20.40 -12.97 -19.53
N LYS A 177 21.36 -12.43 -18.77
CA LYS A 177 21.26 -12.27 -17.31
C LYS A 177 20.10 -11.33 -16.93
N ASP A 178 19.96 -10.22 -17.65
CA ASP A 178 18.96 -9.19 -17.38
C ASP A 178 17.54 -9.71 -17.62
N LEU A 179 17.35 -10.65 -18.57
CA LEU A 179 16.06 -11.28 -18.82
C LEU A 179 15.55 -12.08 -17.62
N LYS A 180 16.45 -12.88 -17.04
CA LYS A 180 16.14 -13.78 -15.92
C LYS A 180 15.93 -13.01 -14.63
N GLU A 181 16.65 -11.91 -14.43
CA GLU A 181 16.55 -11.11 -13.21
C GLU A 181 15.33 -10.17 -13.23
N LEU A 182 14.94 -9.65 -14.40
CA LEU A 182 13.88 -8.65 -14.48
C LEU A 182 12.48 -9.24 -14.72
N PHE A 183 12.33 -10.14 -15.70
CA PHE A 183 11.01 -10.58 -16.16
C PHE A 183 10.55 -11.89 -15.54
N LEU A 184 11.47 -12.80 -15.19
CA LEU A 184 11.11 -14.09 -14.60
C LEU A 184 10.42 -13.95 -13.23
N PRO A 185 10.91 -13.12 -12.28
CA PRO A 185 10.23 -12.95 -11.00
C PRO A 185 8.83 -12.35 -11.15
N LEU A 186 8.68 -11.44 -12.12
CA LEU A 186 7.41 -10.80 -12.42
C LEU A 186 6.38 -11.81 -12.96
N ILE A 187 6.79 -12.69 -13.88
CA ILE A 187 5.92 -13.74 -14.42
C ILE A 187 5.53 -14.75 -13.32
N MET A 188 6.48 -15.13 -12.45
CA MET A 188 6.19 -16.02 -11.32
C MET A 188 5.14 -15.39 -10.38
N THR A 189 5.29 -14.10 -10.06
CA THR A 189 4.33 -13.35 -9.25
C THR A 189 2.93 -13.34 -9.88
N PHE A 190 2.81 -13.23 -11.21
CA PHE A 190 1.50 -13.29 -11.88
C PHE A 190 0.88 -14.68 -11.83
N ASN A 191 1.67 -15.74 -12.04
CA ASN A 191 1.16 -17.10 -11.95
C ASN A 191 0.63 -17.44 -10.56
N GLU A 192 1.23 -16.88 -9.51
CA GLU A 192 0.75 -17.00 -8.13
C GLU A 192 -0.49 -16.14 -7.88
N SER A 193 -0.42 -14.84 -8.22
CA SER A 193 -1.49 -13.86 -7.95
C SER A 193 -2.79 -14.19 -8.67
N PHE A 194 -2.69 -14.88 -9.81
CA PHE A 194 -3.82 -15.21 -10.65
C PHE A 194 -3.98 -16.73 -10.83
N ARG A 195 -3.59 -17.53 -9.85
CA ARG A 195 -3.64 -19.01 -9.91
C ARG A 195 -5.00 -19.58 -10.36
N ASP A 196 -6.08 -18.90 -10.02
CA ASP A 196 -7.45 -19.31 -10.38
C ASP A 196 -7.86 -18.91 -11.81
N SER A 197 -7.20 -17.91 -12.38
CA SER A 197 -7.33 -17.52 -13.78
C SER A 197 -6.29 -18.32 -14.55
N LYS A 198 -6.68 -19.19 -15.49
CA LYS A 198 -5.70 -19.94 -16.29
C LYS A 198 -4.95 -18.97 -17.23
N ILE A 199 -3.90 -18.32 -16.72
CA ILE A 199 -2.99 -17.47 -17.47
C ILE A 199 -1.92 -18.36 -18.06
N SER A 200 -1.68 -18.24 -19.37
CA SER A 200 -0.51 -18.83 -20.01
C SER A 200 0.38 -17.74 -20.60
N PHE A 201 1.67 -17.84 -20.33
CA PHE A 201 2.72 -17.00 -20.89
C PHE A 201 3.58 -17.82 -21.85
N GLU A 202 3.70 -17.38 -23.10
CA GLU A 202 4.76 -17.82 -24.00
C GLU A 202 5.68 -16.63 -24.28
N THR A 203 6.99 -16.84 -24.22
CA THR A 203 7.97 -15.78 -24.43
C THR A 203 8.93 -16.14 -25.57
N TYR A 204 9.20 -15.18 -26.44
CA TYR A 204 10.11 -15.32 -27.58
C TYR A 204 11.05 -14.14 -27.60
N SER A 205 12.35 -14.37 -27.70
CA SER A 205 13.36 -13.30 -27.77
C SER A 205 14.04 -13.31 -29.14
N LYS A 206 14.24 -12.14 -29.75
CA LYS A 206 15.11 -11.99 -30.93
C LYS A 206 16.50 -11.58 -30.46
N ARG A 207 17.51 -12.36 -30.84
CA ARG A 207 18.89 -12.19 -30.38
C ARG A 207 19.85 -11.98 -31.55
N ASP A 208 20.68 -10.95 -31.42
CA ASP A 208 21.94 -10.66 -32.12
C ASP A 208 23.16 -11.15 -31.34
N LYS A 209 23.79 -12.29 -31.65
CA LYS A 209 24.83 -12.90 -30.78
C LYS A 209 24.34 -13.09 -29.33
N ALA A 210 24.94 -12.40 -28.36
CA ALA A 210 24.60 -12.45 -26.93
C ALA A 210 23.65 -11.31 -26.48
N ILE A 211 23.21 -10.44 -27.40
CA ILE A 211 22.38 -9.27 -27.11
C ILE A 211 20.95 -9.53 -27.56
N ILE A 212 19.99 -9.30 -26.67
CA ILE A 212 18.55 -9.40 -26.95
C ILE A 212 18.04 -8.05 -27.44
N PHE A 213 17.49 -8.03 -28.66
CA PHE A 213 16.99 -6.81 -29.32
C PHE A 213 15.49 -6.61 -29.21
N SER A 214 14.75 -7.71 -29.07
CA SER A 214 13.31 -7.66 -28.86
C SER A 214 12.83 -8.84 -28.03
N LEU A 215 11.74 -8.61 -27.30
CA LEU A 215 11.10 -9.59 -26.44
C LEU A 215 9.60 -9.60 -26.71
N ASP A 216 9.10 -10.73 -27.18
CA ASP A 216 7.70 -11.00 -27.46
C ASP A 216 7.11 -11.82 -26.30
N PHE A 217 6.09 -11.29 -25.66
CA PHE A 217 5.23 -12.00 -24.71
C PHE A 217 3.89 -12.27 -25.37
N LYS A 218 3.47 -13.52 -25.39
CA LYS A 218 2.11 -13.93 -25.75
C LYS A 218 1.41 -14.39 -24.48
N ILE A 219 0.39 -13.65 -24.11
CA ILE A 219 -0.39 -13.80 -22.89
C ILE A 219 -1.78 -14.24 -23.32
N LYS A 220 -2.27 -15.33 -22.72
CA LYS A 220 -3.64 -15.80 -22.93
C LYS A 220 -4.29 -16.01 -21.58
N LEU A 221 -5.49 -15.47 -21.44
CA LEU A 221 -6.37 -15.65 -20.30
C LEU A 221 -7.56 -16.49 -20.74
N THR A 222 -7.77 -17.62 -20.08
CA THR A 222 -8.98 -18.42 -20.25
C THR A 222 -9.68 -18.54 -18.92
N TYR A 223 -10.95 -18.13 -18.86
CA TYR A 223 -11.79 -18.45 -17.73
C TYR A 223 -12.35 -19.87 -17.88
N SER A 224 -12.30 -20.65 -16.80
CA SER A 224 -13.19 -21.81 -16.68
C SER A 224 -14.26 -21.44 -15.67
N GLU A 225 -15.51 -21.39 -16.11
CA GLU A 225 -16.63 -21.49 -15.19
C GLU A 225 -16.54 -22.85 -14.50
N LYS A 226 -15.92 -22.90 -13.33
CA LYS A 226 -16.34 -23.90 -12.35
C LYS A 226 -17.63 -23.35 -11.76
N THR A 227 -18.73 -23.62 -12.45
CA THR A 227 -20.05 -23.69 -11.83
C THR A 227 -19.96 -24.77 -10.77
N THR A 228 -19.52 -24.37 -9.57
CA THR A 228 -19.74 -25.15 -8.36
C THR A 228 -21.22 -24.96 -8.10
N ILE A 229 -22.05 -25.83 -8.68
CA ILE A 229 -23.41 -26.03 -8.21
C ILE A 229 -23.22 -26.57 -6.79
N LEU A 230 -23.28 -25.67 -5.82
CA LEU A 230 -23.50 -26.04 -4.43
C LEU A 230 -24.90 -26.64 -4.39
N GLU A 231 -24.97 -27.97 -4.51
CA GLU A 231 -26.12 -28.71 -3.98
C GLU A 231 -26.16 -28.38 -2.48
N LEU A 232 -27.13 -27.55 -2.10
CA LEU A 232 -27.50 -27.38 -0.70
C LEU A 232 -28.05 -28.71 -0.19
N PRO A 233 -27.71 -29.14 1.04
CA PRO A 233 -28.31 -30.31 1.67
C PRO A 233 -29.82 -30.15 1.87
#